data_AF-A0AAX0WRU8-F1
#
_entry.id   AF-A0AAX0WRU8-F1
#
_cell.length_a   1.000
_cell.length_b   1.000
_cell.length_c   1.000
_cell.angle_alpha   90.00
_cell.angle_beta   90.00
_cell.angle_gamma   90.00
#
_symmetry.space_group_name_H-M   'P 1'
#
loop_
_entity.id
_entity.type
_entity.pdbx_description
1 polymer ?
#
loop_
_entity_poly.entity_id
_entity_poly.type
_entity_poly.pdbx_seq_one_letter_code
_entity_poly.pdbx_strand_id
1 'polypeptide(L)'
;MKKIYAIVSPAYTKIGDGFTDLASYVVSPFHTVAFEQVCGYSLGHEVFFSEAIEDAKKILEEKIKGTKLDAKTAVQKAIVELDADDEGKITGFSKIHTVNFDKRFEQAENNFFKAVRIPKWSERAIDAKKDVTPEALSEMIIQHEQSKRTVTEEASM
;
A
#
# COMPACT_ATOMS: atom_id res chain seq x y z
N MET A 1 5.56 -18.82 -13.21
CA MET A 1 5.00 -18.25 -11.96
C MET A 1 5.35 -16.77 -11.90
N LYS A 2 4.32 -15.94 -12.11
CA LYS A 2 4.42 -14.48 -12.19
C LYS A 2 4.12 -13.86 -10.81
N LYS A 3 4.42 -12.56 -10.68
CA LYS A 3 4.15 -11.78 -9.48
C LYS A 3 3.26 -10.60 -9.84
N ILE A 4 2.32 -10.29 -8.95
CA ILE A 4 1.47 -9.10 -9.04
C ILE A 4 1.61 -8.37 -7.71
N TYR A 5 1.70 -7.04 -7.76
CA TYR A 5 1.89 -6.18 -6.61
C TYR A 5 0.66 -5.31 -6.42
N ALA A 6 -0.01 -5.47 -5.28
CA ALA A 6 -1.21 -4.72 -4.94
C ALA A 6 -0.89 -3.69 -3.84
N ILE A 7 -1.06 -2.40 -4.13
CA ILE A 7 -0.99 -1.34 -3.12
C ILE A 7 -2.33 -1.29 -2.39
N VAL A 8 -2.32 -1.70 -1.13
CA VAL A 8 -3.52 -1.75 -0.27
C VAL A 8 -3.49 -0.65 0.79
N SER A 9 -4.68 -0.21 1.20
CA SER A 9 -4.87 0.85 2.20
C SER A 9 -5.74 0.36 3.36
N PRO A 10 -5.61 0.97 4.55
CA PRO A 10 -6.47 0.70 5.70
C PRO A 10 -7.97 0.90 5.40
N ALA A 11 -8.82 0.02 5.94
CA ALA A 11 -10.28 0.17 5.90
C ALA A 11 -10.82 1.43 6.62
N TYR A 12 -10.05 2.00 7.57
CA TYR A 12 -10.52 3.06 8.46
C TYR A 12 -9.70 4.36 8.39
N THR A 13 -8.91 4.57 7.34
CA THR A 13 -8.37 5.92 7.07
C THR A 13 -9.46 6.80 6.49
N LYS A 14 -10.38 7.29 7.33
CA LYS A 14 -11.20 8.44 6.95
C LYS A 14 -10.25 9.61 6.70
N ILE A 15 -10.11 10.00 5.45
CA ILE A 15 -9.56 11.31 5.08
C ILE A 15 -10.65 12.32 5.47
N GLY A 16 -10.57 12.89 6.67
CA GLY A 16 -11.52 13.88 7.18
C GLY A 16 -10.82 15.22 7.43
N ASP A 17 -11.28 16.29 6.77
CA ASP A 17 -10.82 17.68 6.90
C ASP A 17 -11.18 18.34 8.26
N GLY A 18 -10.89 17.70 9.40
CA GLY A 18 -11.35 18.17 10.72
C GLY A 18 -10.30 18.13 11.82
N PHE A 19 -10.13 19.25 12.52
CA PHE A 19 -9.28 19.39 13.72
C PHE A 19 -9.66 18.47 14.90
N THR A 20 -10.82 17.79 14.85
CA THR A 20 -11.25 16.77 15.82
C THR A 20 -10.66 15.38 15.56
N ASP A 21 -9.93 15.21 14.46
CA ASP A 21 -9.42 13.91 14.02
C ASP A 21 -8.14 13.47 14.76
N LEU A 22 -7.71 14.18 15.80
CA LEU A 22 -6.52 13.83 16.61
C LEU A 22 -6.55 12.40 17.20
N ALA A 23 -7.72 11.76 17.27
CA ALA A 23 -7.86 10.35 17.64
C ALA A 23 -7.43 9.38 16.50
N SER A 24 -7.57 9.74 15.22
CA SER A 24 -6.99 9.02 14.08
C SER A 24 -5.47 9.22 13.98
N TYR A 25 -4.94 10.26 14.63
CA TYR A 25 -3.51 10.54 14.74
C TYR A 25 -2.78 9.68 15.77
N VAL A 26 -3.50 8.89 16.58
CA VAL A 26 -2.94 7.91 17.53
C VAL A 26 -2.97 6.50 16.91
N VAL A 27 -2.54 6.34 15.66
CA VAL A 27 -2.26 5.00 15.12
C VAL A 27 -0.79 4.68 15.36
N SER A 28 -0.51 4.16 16.54
CA SER A 28 0.68 3.35 16.84
C SER A 28 0.31 2.58 18.11
N PRO A 29 0.47 1.24 18.18
CA PRO A 29 1.73 0.59 17.78
C PRO A 29 1.63 -0.85 17.22
N PHE A 30 0.44 -1.43 17.13
CA PHE A 30 0.20 -2.74 16.54
C PHE A 30 -0.72 -2.62 15.33
N HIS A 31 -1.32 -1.46 15.09
CA HIS A 31 -2.60 -1.30 14.41
C HIS A 31 -2.37 -0.83 12.97
N THR A 32 -2.64 -1.62 11.94
CA THR A 32 -3.74 -2.60 11.78
C THR A 32 -3.27 -4.07 11.75
N VAL A 33 -2.14 -4.37 12.42
CA VAL A 33 -1.47 -5.66 12.80
C VAL A 33 -0.98 -6.57 11.69
N ALA A 34 -1.80 -6.76 10.69
CA ALA A 34 -1.72 -7.59 9.52
C ALA A 34 -3.01 -7.13 8.89
N PHE A 35 -3.05 -6.29 7.86
CA PHE A 35 -4.13 -5.29 7.63
C PHE A 35 -5.58 -5.83 7.54
N GLU A 36 -6.08 -6.31 8.67
CA GLU A 36 -7.01 -7.43 8.85
C GLU A 36 -6.68 -8.67 8.00
N GLN A 37 -5.51 -9.26 8.31
CA GLN A 37 -4.96 -10.51 7.80
C GLN A 37 -5.26 -10.73 6.30
N VAL A 38 -4.49 -10.06 5.43
CA VAL A 38 -4.41 -10.36 3.97
C VAL A 38 -5.65 -10.05 3.11
N CYS A 39 -6.65 -9.34 3.64
CA CYS A 39 -7.72 -8.59 2.91
C CYS A 39 -9.16 -9.09 3.11
N GLY A 40 -9.57 -9.46 4.33
CA GLY A 40 -10.98 -9.73 4.65
C GLY A 40 -11.67 -8.55 5.32
N TYR A 41 -12.83 -8.17 4.78
CA TYR A 41 -13.81 -7.24 5.36
C TYR A 41 -13.42 -5.76 5.45
N SER A 42 -12.82 -5.21 4.38
CA SER A 42 -13.15 -3.87 3.84
C SER A 42 -11.97 -3.40 2.99
N LEU A 43 -11.94 -3.84 1.74
CA LEU A 43 -11.29 -3.05 0.69
C LEU A 43 -12.21 -1.85 0.36
N GLY A 44 -12.46 -0.99 1.34
CA GLY A 44 -13.25 0.23 1.20
C GLY A 44 -12.59 1.30 0.31
N HIS A 45 -11.44 0.98 -0.32
CA HIS A 45 -10.66 1.88 -1.16
C HIS A 45 -10.07 1.13 -2.36
N GLU A 46 -9.92 1.84 -3.47
CA GLU A 46 -9.34 1.39 -4.73
C GLU A 46 -7.93 0.78 -4.53
N VAL A 47 -7.77 -0.49 -4.92
CA VAL A 47 -6.48 -1.19 -4.90
C VAL A 47 -5.77 -0.94 -6.23
N PHE A 48 -4.52 -0.47 -6.13
CA PHE A 48 -3.69 -0.27 -7.31
C PHE A 48 -2.83 -1.50 -7.56
N PHE A 49 -2.92 -2.07 -8.77
CA PHE A 49 -2.15 -3.24 -9.18
C PHE A 49 -0.99 -2.84 -10.09
N SER A 50 0.15 -3.53 -9.93
CA SER A 50 1.32 -3.41 -10.79
C SER A 50 1.97 -4.77 -11.03
N GLU A 51 2.59 -4.93 -12.19
CA GLU A 51 3.38 -6.12 -12.53
C GLU A 51 4.83 -6.03 -11.99
N ALA A 52 5.29 -4.84 -11.60
CA ALA A 52 6.65 -4.60 -11.11
C ALA A 52 6.62 -3.98 -9.70
N ILE A 53 7.44 -4.54 -8.80
CA ILE A 53 7.53 -4.02 -7.43
C ILE A 53 8.11 -2.61 -7.42
N GLU A 54 9.01 -2.29 -8.35
CA GLU A 54 9.65 -1.00 -8.48
C GLU A 54 8.63 0.12 -8.73
N ASP A 55 7.64 -0.13 -9.59
CA ASP A 55 6.58 0.83 -9.89
C ASP A 55 5.67 1.05 -8.67
N ALA A 56 5.28 -0.04 -8.00
CA ALA A 56 4.50 0.04 -6.77
C ALA A 56 5.24 0.79 -5.65
N LYS A 57 6.55 0.54 -5.50
CA LYS A 57 7.41 1.27 -4.55
C LYS A 57 7.50 2.74 -4.91
N LYS A 58 7.76 3.06 -6.18
CA LYS A 58 7.91 4.43 -6.67
C LYS A 58 6.71 5.30 -6.33
N ILE A 59 5.49 4.79 -6.51
CA ILE A 59 4.24 5.50 -6.15
C ILE A 59 4.23 5.91 -4.68
N LEU A 60 4.64 5.03 -3.77
CA LEU A 60 4.68 5.32 -2.33
C LEU A 60 5.87 6.22 -1.96
N GLU A 61 7.02 6.04 -2.60
CA GLU A 61 8.20 6.88 -2.36
C GLU A 61 8.01 8.32 -2.79
N GLU A 62 7.35 8.57 -3.91
CA GLU A 62 7.00 9.91 -4.39
C GLU A 62 6.11 10.63 -3.37
N LYS A 63 5.12 9.93 -2.82
CA LYS A 63 4.27 10.46 -1.73
C LYS A 63 5.06 10.72 -0.45
N ILE A 64 6.00 9.87 -0.08
CA ILE A 64 6.90 10.09 1.07
C ILE A 64 7.76 11.35 0.90
N LYS A 65 8.28 11.58 -0.31
CA LYS A 65 9.12 12.73 -0.63
C LYS A 65 8.31 14.04 -0.76
N GLY A 66 6.98 13.94 -0.87
CA GLY A 66 6.04 15.06 -0.92
C GLY A 66 5.81 15.76 0.42
N THR A 67 4.56 16.11 0.72
CA THR A 67 4.22 16.84 1.94
C THR A 67 4.32 15.95 3.19
N LYS A 68 4.27 16.57 4.38
CA LYS A 68 4.24 15.81 5.65
C LYS A 68 3.00 14.93 5.75
N LEU A 69 1.88 15.39 5.20
CA LEU A 69 0.63 14.64 5.22
C LEU A 69 0.72 13.45 4.27
N ASP A 70 1.19 13.67 3.03
CA ASP A 70 1.36 12.60 2.04
C ASP A 70 2.28 11.50 2.56
N ALA A 71 3.37 11.87 3.21
CA ALA A 71 4.30 10.91 3.80
C ALA A 71 3.65 10.08 4.90
N LYS A 72 2.81 10.70 5.75
CA LYS A 72 2.07 9.98 6.79
C LYS A 72 1.02 9.03 6.20
N THR A 73 0.33 9.43 5.13
CA THR A 73 -0.64 8.58 4.44
C THR A 73 0.05 7.45 3.68
N ALA A 74 1.21 7.69 3.09
CA ALA A 74 1.97 6.67 2.35
C ALA A 74 2.46 5.54 3.26
N VAL A 75 2.95 5.84 4.47
CA VAL A 75 3.42 4.81 5.43
C VAL A 75 2.28 3.98 6.03
N GLN A 76 1.03 4.41 5.85
CA GLN A 76 -0.15 3.63 6.24
C GLN A 76 -0.52 2.57 5.20
N LYS A 77 0.02 2.65 3.98
CA LYS A 77 -0.22 1.69 2.89
C LYS A 77 0.81 0.56 2.92
N ALA A 78 0.46 -0.55 2.28
CA ALA A 78 1.37 -1.68 2.08
C ALA A 78 1.31 -2.16 0.63
N ILE A 79 2.35 -2.84 0.19
CA ILE A 79 2.37 -3.56 -1.08
C ILE A 79 2.27 -5.05 -0.77
N VAL A 80 1.22 -5.69 -1.24
CA VAL A 80 1.04 -7.15 -1.15
C VAL A 80 1.56 -7.78 -2.43
N GLU A 81 2.53 -8.66 -2.29
CA GLU A 81 3.04 -9.50 -3.38
C GLU A 81 2.19 -10.76 -3.48
N LEU A 82 1.60 -10.94 -4.65
CA LEU A 82 0.70 -12.02 -5.01
C LEU A 82 1.40 -12.95 -5.98
N ASP A 83 1.17 -14.25 -5.78
CA ASP A 83 1.57 -15.28 -6.73
C ASP A 83 0.53 -15.37 -7.83
N ALA A 84 0.99 -15.47 -9.08
CA ALA A 84 0.13 -15.69 -10.22
C ALA A 84 0.63 -16.82 -11.12
N ASP A 85 -0.32 -17.50 -11.77
CA ASP A 85 0.00 -18.46 -12.82
C ASP A 85 0.50 -17.76 -14.09
N ASP A 86 0.87 -18.55 -15.11
CA ASP A 86 1.41 -17.99 -16.35
C ASP A 86 0.34 -17.24 -17.18
N GLU A 87 -0.95 -17.48 -16.90
CA GLU A 87 -2.11 -16.76 -17.44
C GLU A 87 -2.39 -15.44 -16.71
N GLY A 88 -1.70 -15.15 -15.60
CA GLY A 88 -1.88 -13.93 -14.81
C GLY A 88 -3.05 -13.98 -13.82
N LYS A 89 -3.54 -15.17 -13.48
CA LYS A 89 -4.53 -15.37 -12.41
C LYS A 89 -3.83 -15.49 -11.07
N ILE A 90 -4.32 -14.74 -10.09
CA ILE A 90 -3.78 -14.76 -8.73
C ILE A 90 -4.08 -16.12 -8.09
N THR A 91 -3.04 -16.79 -7.60
CA THR A 91 -3.09 -18.12 -6.98
C THR A 91 -2.81 -18.10 -5.48
N GLY A 92 -2.23 -17.02 -4.95
CA GLY A 92 -1.90 -16.94 -3.53
C GLY A 92 -1.18 -15.66 -3.12
N PHE A 93 -0.83 -15.59 -1.84
CA PHE A 93 -0.08 -14.51 -1.23
C PHE A 93 1.36 -14.94 -0.92
N SER A 94 2.32 -14.06 -1.20
CA SER A 94 3.75 -14.33 -1.02
C SER A 94 4.35 -13.47 0.10
N LYS A 95 4.40 -12.15 -0.10
CA LYS A 95 5.06 -11.21 0.81
C LYS A 95 4.23 -9.97 1.02
N ILE A 96 4.45 -9.31 2.15
CA ILE A 96 4.00 -7.94 2.39
C ILE A 96 5.21 -7.03 2.52
N HIS A 97 5.18 -5.92 1.80
CA HIS A 97 6.17 -4.86 1.84
C HIS A 97 5.55 -3.64 2.49
N THR A 98 6.18 -3.14 3.55
CA THR A 98 5.76 -1.92 4.25
C THR A 98 6.88 -0.89 4.17
N VAL A 99 6.48 0.38 4.19
CA VAL A 99 7.42 1.49 4.09
C VAL A 99 7.29 2.40 5.30
N ASN A 100 8.43 2.80 5.83
CA ASN A 100 8.56 3.91 6.76
C ASN A 100 9.51 4.95 6.13
N PHE A 101 9.87 6.02 6.84
CA PHE A 101 10.89 6.94 6.36
C PHE A 101 11.78 7.46 7.49
N ASP A 102 13.05 7.66 7.17
CA ASP A 102 13.96 8.42 8.00
C ASP A 102 13.88 9.90 7.60
N LYS A 103 13.86 10.79 8.59
CA LYS A 103 13.95 12.23 8.33
C LYS A 103 15.40 12.66 8.42
N ARG A 104 15.95 13.17 7.31
CA ARG A 104 17.28 13.80 7.25
C ARG A 104 17.15 15.28 6.94
N PHE A 105 18.23 16.00 7.13
CA PHE A 105 18.34 17.41 6.79
C PHE A 105 19.47 17.57 5.80
N GLU A 106 19.16 18.12 4.63
CA GLU A 106 20.13 18.40 3.57
C GLU A 106 20.31 19.91 3.43
N GLN A 107 21.51 20.33 3.03
CA GLN A 107 21.81 21.75 2.81
C GLN A 107 21.02 22.26 1.60
N ALA A 108 20.23 23.30 1.81
CA ALA A 108 19.57 24.04 0.76
C ALA A 108 20.48 25.17 0.25
N GLU A 109 20.19 25.66 -0.96
CA GLU A 109 21.03 26.64 -1.70
C GLU A 109 21.33 27.93 -0.90
N ASN A 110 20.50 28.30 0.07
CA ASN A 110 20.59 29.55 0.83
C ASN A 110 21.13 29.39 2.26
N ASN A 111 21.99 28.40 2.56
CA ASN A 111 22.48 28.09 3.92
C ASN A 111 21.38 27.68 4.94
N PHE A 112 20.22 27.28 4.45
CA PHE A 112 19.15 26.67 5.26
C PHE A 112 19.20 25.16 5.14
N PHE A 113 18.63 24.44 6.10
CA PHE A 113 18.47 22.99 6.02
C PHE A 113 17.06 22.63 5.55
N LYS A 114 16.95 21.80 4.51
CA LYS A 114 15.68 21.22 4.06
C LYS A 114 15.51 19.85 4.68
N ALA A 115 14.37 19.62 5.32
CA ALA A 115 13.99 18.29 5.75
C ALA A 115 13.67 17.41 4.52
N VAL A 116 14.40 16.31 4.38
CA VAL A 116 14.18 15.29 3.35
C VAL A 116 13.75 14.00 4.02
N ARG A 117 12.76 13.31 3.45
CA ARG A 117 12.30 12.00 3.92
C ARG A 117 12.85 10.94 3.00
N ILE A 118 13.57 9.99 3.58
CA ILE A 118 14.19 8.88 2.85
C ILE A 118 13.37 7.63 3.14
N PRO A 119 12.69 7.06 2.13
CA PRO A 119 11.93 5.82 2.29
C PRO A 119 12.80 4.68 2.83
N LYS A 120 12.22 3.88 3.72
CA LYS A 120 12.85 2.71 4.34
C LYS A 120 11.87 1.55 4.27
N TRP A 121 12.22 0.56 3.44
CA TRP A 121 11.39 -0.60 3.19
C TRP A 121 11.67 -1.72 4.19
N SER A 122 10.61 -2.45 4.54
CA SER A 122 10.66 -3.71 5.26
C SER A 122 9.81 -4.73 4.50
N GLU A 123 10.26 -5.98 4.48
CA GLU A 123 9.51 -7.09 3.90
C GLU A 123 9.31 -8.21 4.90
N ARG A 124 8.18 -8.92 4.77
CA ARG A 124 7.85 -10.10 5.57
C ARG A 124 7.09 -11.10 4.70
N ALA A 125 7.39 -12.39 4.84
CA ALA A 125 6.59 -13.45 4.22
C ALA A 125 5.19 -13.52 4.86
N ILE A 126 4.19 -13.80 4.04
CA ILE A 126 2.81 -13.98 4.47
C ILE A 126 2.59 -15.48 4.75
N ASP A 127 2.22 -15.83 5.98
CA ASP A 127 1.75 -17.18 6.31
C ASP A 127 0.25 -17.28 6.00
N ALA A 128 -0.10 -17.99 4.92
CA ALA A 128 -1.48 -18.12 4.47
C ALA A 128 -2.47 -18.61 5.55
N LYS A 129 -2.00 -19.33 6.57
CA LYS A 129 -2.85 -19.91 7.63
C LYS A 129 -3.02 -18.99 8.83
N LYS A 130 -2.07 -18.08 9.05
CA LYS A 130 -2.01 -17.24 10.25
C LYS A 130 -2.22 -15.78 9.95
N ASP A 131 -1.88 -15.35 8.74
CA ASP A 131 -1.90 -13.96 8.32
C ASP A 131 -3.06 -13.68 7.37
N VAL A 132 -3.93 -14.66 7.04
CA VAL A 132 -5.01 -14.52 6.05
C VAL A 132 -6.38 -14.84 6.62
N THR A 133 -7.29 -13.87 6.52
CA THR A 133 -8.71 -14.09 6.77
C THR A 133 -9.32 -14.94 5.66
N PRO A 134 -10.34 -15.73 5.96
CA PRO A 134 -11.18 -16.34 4.93
C PRO A 134 -11.61 -15.30 3.88
N GLU A 135 -11.68 -15.72 2.61
CA GLU A 135 -12.17 -14.92 1.45
C GLU A 135 -11.27 -13.78 0.95
N ALA A 136 -10.20 -13.43 1.67
CA ALA A 136 -9.27 -12.38 1.26
C ALA A 136 -8.65 -12.57 -0.14
N LEU A 137 -8.28 -13.81 -0.48
CA LEU A 137 -7.72 -14.13 -1.81
C LEU A 137 -8.78 -13.93 -2.91
N SER A 138 -10.02 -14.36 -2.65
CA SER A 138 -11.14 -14.24 -3.58
C SER A 138 -11.46 -12.78 -3.86
N GLU A 139 -11.47 -11.95 -2.82
CA GLU A 139 -11.69 -10.52 -2.96
C GLU A 139 -10.55 -9.85 -3.77
N MET A 140 -9.29 -10.19 -3.50
CA MET A 140 -8.16 -9.67 -4.28
C MET A 140 -8.25 -10.04 -5.77
N ILE A 141 -8.71 -11.26 -6.08
CA ILE A 141 -8.98 -11.69 -7.45
C ILE A 141 -10.07 -10.82 -8.10
N ILE A 142 -11.17 -10.57 -7.39
CA ILE A 142 -12.28 -9.74 -7.89
C ILE A 142 -11.78 -8.33 -8.22
N GLN A 143 -11.01 -7.71 -7.33
CA GLN A 143 -10.51 -6.36 -7.55
C GLN A 143 -9.50 -6.26 -8.69
N HIS A 144 -8.62 -7.25 -8.83
CA HIS A 144 -7.68 -7.31 -9.95
C HIS A 144 -8.40 -7.46 -11.31
N GLU A 145 -9.47 -8.27 -11.36
CA GLU A 145 -10.27 -8.40 -12.58
C GLU A 145 -11.07 -7.12 -12.87
N GLN A 146 -11.58 -6.44 -11.84
CA GLN A 146 -12.24 -5.15 -12.00
C GLN A 146 -11.27 -4.08 -12.51
N SER A 147 -10.04 -3.99 -11.98
CA SER A 147 -9.07 -2.98 -12.42
C SER A 147 -8.69 -3.14 -13.89
N LYS A 148 -8.61 -4.38 -14.41
CA LYS A 148 -8.36 -4.62 -15.84
C LYS A 148 -9.50 -4.11 -16.72
N ARG A 149 -10.75 -4.26 -16.27
CA ARG A 149 -11.94 -3.81 -17.02
C ARG A 149 -11.98 -2.29 -17.13
N THR A 150 -11.72 -1.58 -16.03
CA THR A 150 -11.67 -0.11 -16.02
C THR A 150 -10.61 0.44 -16.99
N VAL A 151 -9.41 -0.15 -17.01
CA VAL A 151 -8.34 0.23 -17.96
C VAL A 151 -8.77 0.01 -19.42
N THR A 152 -9.53 -1.05 -19.69
CA THR A 152 -9.99 -1.37 -21.05
C THR A 152 -11.07 -0.39 -21.54
N GLU A 153 -11.94 0.07 -20.64
CA GLU A 153 -12.97 1.07 -20.97
C GLU A 153 -12.38 2.47 -21.19
N GLU A 154 -11.39 2.88 -20.39
CA GLU A 154 -10.69 4.16 -20.58
C GLU A 154 -9.82 4.20 -21.84
N ALA A 155 -9.23 3.08 -22.26
CA ALA A 155 -8.46 3.00 -23.51
C ALA A 155 -9.34 2.97 -24.78
N SER A 156 -10.65 2.78 -24.62
CA SER A 156 -11.61 2.68 -25.73
C SER A 156 -12.45 3.95 -25.94
N MET A 157 -12.25 4.99 -25.12
CA MET A 157 -12.80 6.35 -25.29
C MET A 157 -11.77 7.29 -25.90
#